data_AF-A0A1F3VHI5-F1
#
_entry.id   AF-A0A1F3VHI5-F1
#
_cell.length_a   1.000
_cell.length_b   1.000
_cell.length_c   1.000
_cell.angle_alpha   90.00
_cell.angle_beta   90.00
_cell.angle_gamma   90.00
#
_symmetry.space_group_name_H-M   'P 1'
#
loop_
_entity.id
_entity.type
_entity.pdbx_description
1 polymer ?
#
loop_
_entity_poly.entity_id
_entity_poly.type
_entity_poly.pdbx_seq_one_letter_code
_entity_poly.pdbx_strand_id
1 'polypeptide(L)'
;MNFIKPIILSSLIMLTNITSTFASPASGVLKLGDLLFNEKLLTNTLKGFNIPDAEAIRLSRYARISVDSLSQAHQKSVKNNKELISYIKDLNHKSSLDPTTKIKTTDVLNTSLNKNVDKMSKDDLIRTLSNLYYVASISGKNLMGVCATCNKDTPLIPGLDFLITETRSTTSKNLFTHMINLKTPGALSKHVSGLLRKLGIKNSNLAPIEERPMALFLALKESGSPAQIAYVEAVFELSLTSVRKNGDQEVGNLLEHRLWNNQDLFDNNEFLPEWTKLIKEVSTYQKKSKHSIEKSWEDVLTIRAGEDTDKYAKLQALLKKGCFMKPK
;
A
#
# COMPACT_ATOMS: atom_id res chain seq x y z
N MET A 1 51.99 29.89 52.36
CA MET A 1 51.29 29.22 51.24
C MET A 1 51.49 30.05 49.98
N ASN A 2 52.21 29.44 49.03
CA ASN A 2 52.20 29.56 47.57
C ASN A 2 51.21 30.55 46.91
N PHE A 3 51.46 31.13 45.74
CA PHE A 3 52.62 31.53 44.95
C PHE A 3 51.99 32.15 43.67
N ILE A 4 52.64 33.18 43.10
CA ILE A 4 52.60 33.61 41.69
C ILE A 4 51.45 34.52 41.20
N LYS A 5 51.95 35.62 40.60
CA LYS A 5 51.35 36.77 39.92
C LYS A 5 51.05 36.46 38.41
N PRO A 6 50.48 37.39 37.62
CA PRO A 6 49.65 37.11 36.45
C PRO A 6 50.45 36.96 35.14
N ILE A 7 49.84 36.35 34.12
CA ILE A 7 50.28 36.43 32.72
C ILE A 7 49.07 36.75 31.83
N ILE A 8 49.21 37.86 31.13
CA ILE A 8 48.44 38.37 29.99
C ILE A 8 48.77 37.48 28.78
N LEU A 9 47.78 37.08 27.98
CA LEU A 9 47.78 37.23 26.50
C LEU A 9 46.63 36.42 25.88
N SER A 10 45.87 37.13 25.05
CA SER A 10 45.50 36.72 23.69
C SER A 10 44.94 35.32 23.49
N SER A 11 43.67 35.24 23.09
CA SER A 11 43.30 35.01 21.68
C SER A 11 41.86 34.54 21.60
N LEU A 12 41.02 35.38 21.00
CA LEU A 12 40.23 35.00 19.83
C LEU A 12 39.61 33.59 19.90
N ILE A 13 38.55 33.43 20.71
CA ILE A 13 37.61 32.33 20.50
C ILE A 13 36.89 32.65 19.19
N MET A 14 37.45 32.11 18.11
CA MET A 14 36.82 32.02 16.81
C MET A 14 35.40 31.50 16.99
N LEU A 15 34.43 32.28 16.50
CA LEU A 15 33.25 31.73 15.86
C LEU A 15 33.71 30.83 14.71
N THR A 16 34.09 29.59 15.02
CA THR A 16 34.12 28.53 14.02
C THR A 16 32.67 28.12 13.79
N ASN A 17 32.13 28.71 12.73
CA ASN A 17 31.10 28.13 11.88
C ASN A 17 31.01 26.62 12.07
N ILE A 18 29.95 26.17 12.76
CA ILE A 18 29.40 24.84 12.52
C ILE A 18 28.69 24.93 11.16
N THR A 19 29.46 25.15 10.11
CA THR A 19 29.16 24.56 8.82
C THR A 19 29.29 23.08 9.07
N SER A 20 28.17 22.44 9.38
CA SER A 20 28.01 21.01 9.21
C SER A 20 28.44 20.70 7.77
N THR A 21 29.69 20.29 7.61
CA THR A 21 30.18 19.67 6.41
C THR A 21 29.29 18.45 6.22
N PHE A 22 28.25 18.61 5.40
CA PHE A 22 27.71 17.51 4.64
C PHE A 22 28.94 16.89 4.00
N ALA A 23 29.30 15.69 4.42
CA ALA A 23 30.17 14.86 3.62
C ALA A 23 29.48 14.75 2.26
N SER A 24 29.94 15.55 1.30
CA SER A 24 29.73 15.25 -0.11
C SER A 24 30.15 13.80 -0.24
N PRO A 25 29.25 12.89 -0.67
CA PRO A 25 29.66 11.52 -0.89
C PRO A 25 30.80 11.61 -1.89
N ALA A 26 31.98 11.18 -1.44
CA ALA A 26 33.12 10.94 -2.31
C ALA A 26 32.61 10.21 -3.56
N SER A 27 33.15 10.59 -4.70
CA SER A 27 32.90 10.22 -6.11
C SER A 27 32.76 8.71 -6.42
N GLY A 28 31.98 7.97 -5.63
CA GLY A 28 31.44 6.67 -5.94
C GLY A 28 30.12 6.91 -6.63
N VAL A 29 30.02 6.43 -7.85
CA VAL A 29 28.82 6.43 -8.66
C VAL A 29 27.66 5.82 -7.86
N LEU A 30 26.79 6.69 -7.31
CA LEU A 30 25.69 6.27 -6.45
C LEU A 30 24.61 5.64 -7.32
N LYS A 31 24.33 4.34 -7.12
CA LYS A 31 23.25 3.65 -7.82
C LYS A 31 21.97 3.73 -7.01
N LEU A 32 20.83 3.75 -7.68
CA LEU A 32 19.55 3.78 -6.99
C LEU A 32 19.35 2.57 -6.08
N GLY A 33 19.86 1.39 -6.45
CA GLY A 33 19.78 0.23 -5.58
C GLY A 33 20.52 0.41 -4.24
N ASP A 34 21.55 1.23 -4.18
CA ASP A 34 22.25 1.57 -2.93
C ASP A 34 21.47 2.61 -2.11
N LEU A 35 20.74 3.52 -2.79
CA LEU A 35 19.84 4.48 -2.14
C LEU A 35 18.69 3.80 -1.40
N LEU A 36 18.16 2.68 -1.91
CA LEU A 36 17.04 1.98 -1.27
C LEU A 36 17.37 1.46 0.14
N PHE A 37 18.65 1.33 0.48
CA PHE A 37 19.13 0.93 1.81
C PHE A 37 19.47 2.13 2.71
N ASN A 38 19.39 3.36 2.20
CA ASN A 38 19.68 4.58 2.93
C ASN A 38 18.54 5.58 2.81
N GLU A 39 17.60 5.51 3.77
CA GLU A 39 16.39 6.34 3.79
C GLU A 39 16.70 7.84 3.69
N LYS A 40 17.76 8.31 4.37
CA LYS A 40 18.17 9.72 4.36
C LYS A 40 18.67 10.16 2.97
N LEU A 41 19.53 9.36 2.34
CA LEU A 41 20.03 9.65 0.99
C LEU A 41 18.92 9.57 -0.05
N LEU A 42 18.02 8.59 0.05
CA LEU A 42 16.86 8.49 -0.84
C LEU A 42 15.91 9.68 -0.65
N THR A 43 15.63 10.09 0.59
CA THR A 43 14.84 11.30 0.88
C THR A 43 15.45 12.52 0.21
N ASN A 44 16.75 12.75 0.39
CA ASN A 44 17.44 13.90 -0.22
C ASN A 44 17.42 13.84 -1.75
N THR A 45 17.54 12.64 -2.32
CA THR A 45 17.45 12.43 -3.77
C THR A 45 16.06 12.77 -4.29
N LEU A 46 15.00 12.30 -3.61
CA LEU A 46 13.60 12.60 -3.95
C LEU A 46 13.32 14.11 -3.88
N LYS A 47 13.84 14.80 -2.84
CA LYS A 47 13.76 16.26 -2.74
C LYS A 47 14.47 16.96 -3.90
N GLY A 48 15.63 16.45 -4.33
CA GLY A 48 16.35 16.93 -5.52
C GLY A 48 15.55 16.82 -6.82
N PHE A 49 14.55 15.93 -6.89
CA PHE A 49 13.59 15.83 -8.00
C PHE A 49 12.31 16.67 -7.78
N ASN A 50 12.36 17.67 -6.88
CA ASN A 50 11.22 18.53 -6.53
C ASN A 50 10.00 17.73 -6.03
N ILE A 51 10.23 16.68 -5.25
CA ILE A 51 9.17 15.99 -4.50
C ILE A 51 9.09 16.66 -3.12
N PRO A 52 7.90 17.07 -2.64
CA PRO A 52 7.81 17.78 -1.37
C PRO A 52 8.23 16.91 -0.19
N ASP A 53 8.65 17.56 0.89
CA ASP A 53 9.36 16.93 2.01
C ASP A 53 8.60 15.76 2.65
N ALA A 54 7.31 15.94 2.92
CA ALA A 54 6.49 14.92 3.56
C ALA A 54 6.35 13.66 2.68
N GLU A 55 6.21 13.85 1.37
CA GLU A 55 6.11 12.79 0.37
C GLU A 55 7.44 12.09 0.18
N ALA A 56 8.54 12.85 0.12
CA ALA A 56 9.89 12.29 -0.01
C ALA A 56 10.22 11.34 1.16
N ILE A 57 9.94 11.76 2.40
CA ILE A 57 10.10 10.94 3.61
C ILE A 57 9.20 9.68 3.55
N ARG A 58 7.98 9.83 3.05
CA ARG A 58 7.04 8.71 2.99
C ARG A 58 7.46 7.67 1.94
N LEU A 59 7.81 8.11 0.74
CA LEU A 59 8.29 7.24 -0.33
C LEU A 59 9.59 6.53 0.06
N SER A 60 10.53 7.21 0.71
CA SER A 60 11.76 6.58 1.18
C SER A 60 11.47 5.50 2.22
N ARG A 61 10.53 5.74 3.13
CA ARG A 61 10.06 4.74 4.09
C ARG A 61 9.40 3.55 3.39
N TYR A 62 8.53 3.76 2.41
CA TYR A 62 7.90 2.68 1.65
C TYR A 62 8.92 1.89 0.81
N ALA A 63 9.94 2.55 0.27
CA ALA A 63 11.06 1.86 -0.37
C ALA A 63 11.76 0.91 0.59
N ARG A 64 12.06 1.40 1.81
CA ARG A 64 12.71 0.60 2.84
C ARG A 64 11.87 -0.60 3.25
N ILE A 65 10.60 -0.36 3.57
CA ILE A 65 9.64 -1.42 3.94
C ILE A 65 9.50 -2.46 2.81
N SER A 66 9.47 -2.03 1.55
CA SER A 66 9.38 -2.94 0.40
C SER A 66 10.60 -3.86 0.30
N VAL A 67 11.80 -3.30 0.45
CA VAL A 67 13.05 -4.08 0.45
C VAL A 67 13.10 -5.05 1.63
N ASP A 68 12.75 -4.58 2.82
CA ASP A 68 12.78 -5.39 4.04
C ASP A 68 11.74 -6.52 3.97
N SER A 69 10.55 -6.26 3.45
CA SER A 69 9.50 -7.27 3.25
C SER A 69 9.91 -8.38 2.28
N LEU A 70 10.58 -8.02 1.19
CA LEU A 70 11.14 -9.00 0.24
C LEU A 70 12.20 -9.89 0.90
N SER A 71 12.96 -9.35 1.84
CA SER A 71 13.99 -10.11 2.58
C SER A 71 13.42 -11.12 3.57
N GLN A 72 12.35 -10.76 4.28
CA GLN A 72 11.74 -11.63 5.29
C GLN A 72 11.07 -12.84 4.64
N ALA A 73 10.65 -12.74 3.37
CA ALA A 73 10.01 -13.82 2.61
C ALA A 73 10.80 -15.14 2.64
N HIS A 74 12.13 -15.07 2.63
CA HIS A 74 12.99 -16.26 2.50
C HIS A 74 13.97 -16.47 3.65
N GLN A 75 13.73 -15.85 4.82
CA GLN A 75 14.63 -15.95 5.99
C GLN A 75 16.09 -15.50 5.69
N LYS A 76 16.30 -14.70 4.63
CA LYS A 76 17.58 -14.11 4.27
C LYS A 76 17.41 -12.60 4.18
N SER A 77 18.05 -11.87 5.09
CA SER A 77 18.10 -10.41 5.04
C SER A 77 18.79 -9.97 3.74
N VAL A 78 18.10 -9.22 2.90
CA VAL A 78 18.69 -8.50 1.77
C VAL A 78 19.33 -7.27 2.39
N LYS A 79 20.66 -7.21 2.39
CA LYS A 79 21.44 -6.16 3.06
C LYS A 79 22.00 -5.12 2.11
N ASN A 80 22.02 -5.41 0.81
CA ASN A 80 22.63 -4.56 -0.20
C ASN A 80 21.98 -4.74 -1.58
N ASN A 81 22.35 -3.85 -2.49
CA ASN A 81 21.86 -3.82 -3.87
C ASN A 81 22.12 -5.13 -4.64
N LYS A 82 23.30 -5.74 -4.47
CA LYS A 82 23.65 -6.99 -5.17
C LYS A 82 22.71 -8.14 -4.76
N GLU A 83 22.41 -8.24 -3.48
CA GLU A 83 21.45 -9.22 -2.95
C GLU A 83 20.03 -8.94 -3.44
N LEU A 84 19.60 -7.67 -3.51
CA LEU A 84 18.30 -7.27 -4.03
C LEU A 84 18.15 -7.65 -5.51
N ILE A 85 19.17 -7.37 -6.33
CA ILE A 85 19.22 -7.73 -7.74
C ILE A 85 19.14 -9.26 -7.90
N SER A 86 19.95 -10.01 -7.15
CA SER A 86 19.93 -11.47 -7.19
C SER A 86 18.55 -12.01 -6.84
N TYR A 87 17.90 -11.42 -5.84
CA TYR A 87 16.58 -11.82 -5.40
C TYR A 87 15.50 -11.53 -6.45
N ILE A 88 15.48 -10.33 -7.03
CA ILE A 88 14.49 -9.98 -8.07
C ILE A 88 14.70 -10.85 -9.32
N LYS A 89 15.95 -11.22 -9.65
CA LYS A 89 16.24 -12.20 -10.70
C LYS A 89 15.66 -13.57 -10.37
N ASP A 90 15.91 -14.10 -9.17
CA ASP A 90 15.35 -15.39 -8.73
C ASP A 90 13.83 -15.40 -8.76
N LEU A 91 13.18 -14.31 -8.32
CA LEU A 91 11.75 -14.13 -8.48
C LEU A 91 11.33 -14.24 -9.95
N ASN A 92 11.97 -13.49 -10.84
CA ASN A 92 11.62 -13.49 -12.26
C ASN A 92 11.81 -14.86 -12.94
N HIS A 93 12.83 -15.63 -12.52
CA HIS A 93 13.10 -16.98 -13.02
C HIS A 93 12.06 -18.01 -12.55
N LYS A 94 11.29 -17.74 -11.49
CA LYS A 94 10.20 -18.63 -11.05
C LYS A 94 9.07 -18.57 -12.06
N SER A 95 8.86 -19.69 -12.77
CA SER A 95 7.89 -19.81 -13.86
C SER A 95 6.45 -19.50 -13.44
N SER A 96 6.11 -19.62 -12.16
CA SER A 96 4.77 -19.40 -11.59
C SER A 96 4.38 -17.95 -11.33
N LEU A 97 5.27 -16.97 -11.52
CA LEU A 97 4.87 -15.55 -11.50
C LEU A 97 4.02 -15.21 -12.73
N ASP A 98 3.04 -14.34 -12.53
CA ASP A 98 2.22 -13.81 -13.62
C ASP A 98 3.05 -12.92 -14.57
N PRO A 99 2.64 -12.79 -15.85
CA PRO A 99 3.37 -12.01 -16.84
C PRO A 99 3.61 -10.54 -16.43
N THR A 100 2.63 -9.90 -15.78
CA THR A 100 2.74 -8.50 -15.34
C THR A 100 3.82 -8.34 -14.29
N THR A 101 3.86 -9.24 -13.30
CA THR A 101 4.93 -9.25 -12.29
C THR A 101 6.29 -9.48 -12.93
N LYS A 102 6.40 -10.39 -13.91
CA LYS A 102 7.66 -10.63 -14.65
C LYS A 102 8.14 -9.41 -15.42
N ILE A 103 7.24 -8.67 -16.06
CA ILE A 103 7.57 -7.41 -16.74
C ILE A 103 8.08 -6.40 -15.70
N LYS A 104 7.36 -6.20 -14.60
CA LYS A 104 7.75 -5.23 -13.56
C LYS A 104 9.07 -5.58 -12.86
N THR A 105 9.34 -6.86 -12.57
CA THR A 105 10.64 -7.27 -12.02
C THR A 105 11.77 -7.04 -13.03
N THR A 106 11.53 -7.36 -14.31
CA THR A 106 12.48 -7.09 -15.40
C THR A 106 12.76 -5.60 -15.54
N ASP A 107 11.73 -4.75 -15.47
CA ASP A 107 11.89 -3.29 -15.50
C ASP A 107 12.70 -2.78 -14.31
N VAL A 108 12.44 -3.25 -13.08
CA VAL A 108 13.25 -2.85 -11.91
C VAL A 108 14.72 -3.23 -12.08
N LEU A 109 14.98 -4.41 -12.65
CA LEU A 109 16.34 -4.89 -12.94
C LEU A 109 17.03 -4.07 -14.04
N ASN A 110 16.31 -3.75 -15.11
CA ASN A 110 16.85 -3.09 -16.30
C ASN A 110 17.02 -1.59 -16.13
N THR A 111 16.10 -0.94 -15.43
CA THR A 111 15.98 0.52 -15.49
C THR A 111 16.70 1.24 -14.34
N SER A 112 16.97 0.56 -13.22
CA SER A 112 17.00 1.29 -11.94
C SER A 112 18.08 0.87 -10.96
N LEU A 113 18.17 -0.40 -10.58
CA LEU A 113 19.07 -0.79 -9.48
C LEU A 113 20.56 -0.62 -9.81
N ASN A 114 20.91 -0.68 -11.10
CA ASN A 114 22.27 -0.48 -11.59
C ASN A 114 22.52 0.89 -12.22
N LYS A 115 21.47 1.69 -12.43
CA LYS A 115 21.58 3.00 -13.06
C LYS A 115 22.07 4.03 -12.04
N ASN A 116 22.94 4.91 -12.50
CA ASN A 116 23.47 5.98 -11.67
C ASN A 116 22.37 7.03 -11.46
N VAL A 117 22.25 7.52 -10.23
CA VAL A 117 21.17 8.44 -9.82
C VAL A 117 21.23 9.77 -10.60
N ASP A 118 22.43 10.25 -10.90
CA ASP A 118 22.69 11.46 -11.70
C ASP A 118 22.21 11.34 -13.16
N LYS A 119 22.01 10.11 -13.65
CA LYS A 119 21.50 9.82 -15.01
C LYS A 119 20.03 9.44 -15.05
N MET A 120 19.33 9.47 -13.91
CA MET A 120 17.91 9.12 -13.82
C MET A 120 17.03 10.36 -13.96
N SER A 121 15.92 10.21 -14.69
CA SER A 121 14.83 11.18 -14.63
C SER A 121 13.97 10.96 -13.38
N LYS A 122 13.16 11.96 -13.03
CA LYS A 122 12.13 11.82 -11.99
C LYS A 122 11.19 10.64 -12.29
N ASP A 123 10.77 10.50 -13.54
CA ASP A 123 9.83 9.46 -13.96
C ASP A 123 10.46 8.06 -13.84
N ASP A 124 11.75 7.93 -14.17
CA ASP A 124 12.48 6.67 -13.95
C ASP A 124 12.48 6.29 -12.46
N LEU A 125 12.75 7.26 -11.57
CA LEU A 125 12.76 7.03 -10.13
C LEU A 125 11.37 6.62 -9.61
N ILE A 126 10.32 7.37 -9.95
CA ILE A 126 8.96 7.08 -9.51
C ILE A 126 8.46 5.74 -10.05
N ARG A 127 8.68 5.46 -11.33
CA ARG A 127 8.33 4.16 -11.94
C ARG A 127 9.05 3.00 -11.27
N THR A 128 10.32 3.18 -10.90
CA THR A 128 11.07 2.18 -10.15
C THR A 128 10.43 1.89 -8.80
N LEU A 129 10.15 2.96 -8.04
CA LEU A 129 9.55 2.83 -6.71
C LEU A 129 8.18 2.16 -6.82
N SER A 130 7.34 2.59 -7.77
CA SER A 130 6.04 1.99 -8.04
C SER A 130 6.14 0.49 -8.38
N ASN A 131 7.08 0.10 -9.26
CA ASN A 131 7.28 -1.31 -9.60
C ASN A 131 7.86 -2.12 -8.42
N LEU A 132 8.78 -1.55 -7.64
CA LEU A 132 9.31 -2.19 -6.43
C LEU A 132 8.18 -2.44 -5.42
N TYR A 133 7.31 -1.45 -5.21
CA TYR A 133 6.15 -1.55 -4.30
C TYR A 133 5.19 -2.64 -4.77
N TYR A 134 4.91 -2.69 -6.07
CA TYR A 134 4.08 -3.73 -6.67
C TYR A 134 4.69 -5.12 -6.44
N VAL A 135 5.98 -5.32 -6.75
CA VAL A 135 6.66 -6.60 -6.54
C VAL A 135 6.66 -7.00 -5.06
N ALA A 136 6.93 -6.05 -4.17
CA ALA A 136 6.90 -6.25 -2.72
C ALA A 136 5.50 -6.63 -2.21
N SER A 137 4.45 -6.02 -2.75
CA SER A 137 3.07 -6.33 -2.37
C SER A 137 2.65 -7.76 -2.73
N ILE A 138 3.19 -8.33 -3.81
CA ILE A 138 2.85 -9.68 -4.28
C ILE A 138 3.76 -10.74 -3.65
N SER A 139 5.06 -10.43 -3.52
CA SER A 139 6.10 -11.41 -3.18
C SER A 139 6.73 -11.22 -1.81
N GLY A 140 6.65 -10.03 -1.20
CA GLY A 140 7.22 -9.74 0.12
C GLY A 140 6.34 -10.28 1.26
N LYS A 141 6.80 -10.33 2.50
CA LYS A 141 5.98 -10.70 3.67
C LYS A 141 5.31 -9.51 4.35
N ASN A 142 4.12 -9.72 4.91
CA ASN A 142 3.41 -8.76 5.78
C ASN A 142 3.09 -7.39 5.15
N LEU A 143 3.04 -7.32 3.82
CA LEU A 143 2.66 -6.11 3.09
C LEU A 143 1.37 -6.28 2.33
N MET A 144 0.62 -5.17 2.29
CA MET A 144 -0.52 -4.96 1.43
C MET A 144 -0.23 -3.84 0.44
N GLY A 145 -0.56 -4.06 -0.82
CA GLY A 145 -0.66 -2.99 -1.80
C GLY A 145 -1.99 -2.26 -1.59
N VAL A 146 -1.94 -0.94 -1.51
CA VAL A 146 -3.10 -0.06 -1.48
C VAL A 146 -3.03 0.86 -2.70
N CYS A 147 -4.18 1.20 -3.26
CA CYS A 147 -4.21 2.20 -4.33
C CYS A 147 -3.70 3.54 -3.80
N ALA A 148 -2.72 4.15 -4.49
CA ALA A 148 -2.16 5.43 -4.09
C ALA A 148 -3.24 6.54 -4.04
N THR A 149 -4.20 6.48 -4.97
CA THR A 149 -5.35 7.41 -5.07
C THR A 149 -6.33 7.28 -3.91
N CYS A 150 -6.47 6.09 -3.33
CA CYS A 150 -7.39 5.83 -2.21
C CYS A 150 -6.79 6.20 -0.85
N ASN A 151 -5.47 6.43 -0.78
CA ASN A 151 -4.82 6.86 0.44
C ASN A 151 -4.97 8.38 0.61
N LYS A 152 -5.88 8.80 1.50
CA LYS A 152 -6.22 10.22 1.76
C LYS A 152 -5.02 11.08 2.15
N ASP A 153 -3.96 10.48 2.69
CA ASP A 153 -2.84 11.23 3.23
C ASP A 153 -1.78 11.56 2.16
N THR A 154 -1.86 11.00 0.94
CA THR A 154 -0.81 11.10 -0.07
C THR A 154 -1.25 11.93 -1.27
N PRO A 155 -0.52 12.99 -1.66
CA PRO A 155 -0.73 13.64 -2.95
C PRO A 155 -0.53 12.64 -4.07
N LEU A 156 -1.38 12.72 -5.10
CA LEU A 156 -1.21 11.95 -6.33
C LEU A 156 0.10 12.34 -7.00
N ILE A 157 1.12 11.49 -6.87
CA ILE A 157 2.36 11.63 -7.64
C ILE A 157 2.13 10.95 -8.99
N PRO A 158 2.23 11.68 -10.12
CA PRO A 158 2.08 11.08 -11.44
C PRO A 158 3.01 9.87 -11.62
N GLY A 159 2.44 8.74 -12.06
CA GLY A 159 3.17 7.47 -12.25
C GLY A 159 3.34 6.61 -10.99
N LEU A 160 2.82 7.04 -9.83
CA LEU A 160 2.75 6.24 -8.61
C LEU A 160 1.36 5.60 -8.46
N ASP A 161 1.21 4.39 -9.00
CA ASP A 161 -0.10 3.71 -9.06
C ASP A 161 -0.48 3.06 -7.72
N PHE A 162 0.53 2.65 -6.94
CA PHE A 162 0.35 1.87 -5.72
C PHE A 162 1.25 2.37 -4.61
N LEU A 163 0.77 2.22 -3.39
CA LEU A 163 1.55 2.35 -2.17
C LEU A 163 1.53 1.02 -1.44
N ILE A 164 2.58 0.74 -0.68
CA ILE A 164 2.53 -0.35 0.28
C ILE A 164 2.15 0.20 1.65
N THR A 165 1.46 -0.63 2.41
CA THR A 165 1.27 -0.40 3.83
C THR A 165 1.69 -1.62 4.63
N GLU A 166 2.26 -1.37 5.80
CA GLU A 166 2.50 -2.37 6.82
C GLU A 166 1.34 -2.32 7.81
N THR A 167 0.67 -3.43 8.01
CA THR A 167 -0.34 -3.52 9.07
C THR A 167 0.34 -3.44 10.44
N ARG A 168 -0.23 -2.66 11.35
CA ARG A 168 0.22 -2.57 12.74
C ARG A 168 -0.50 -3.56 13.66
N SER A 169 -1.63 -4.09 13.22
CA SER A 169 -2.44 -5.05 13.98
C SER A 169 -1.75 -6.40 14.11
N THR A 170 -1.56 -6.86 15.35
CA THR A 170 -1.04 -8.20 15.65
C THR A 170 -1.93 -9.29 15.06
N THR A 171 -3.25 -9.11 15.09
CA THR A 171 -4.20 -10.05 14.48
C THR A 171 -3.98 -10.16 12.98
N SER A 172 -3.89 -9.02 12.28
CA SER A 172 -3.64 -8.98 10.85
C SER A 172 -2.26 -9.55 10.50
N LYS A 173 -1.22 -9.27 11.29
CA LYS A 173 0.12 -9.88 11.14
C LYS A 173 0.10 -11.40 11.31
N ASN A 174 -0.66 -11.92 12.27
CA ASN A 174 -0.82 -13.35 12.48
C ASN A 174 -1.58 -14.00 11.32
N LEU A 175 -2.66 -13.38 10.85
CA LEU A 175 -3.41 -13.84 9.68
C LEU A 175 -2.53 -13.84 8.41
N PHE A 176 -1.74 -12.77 8.20
CA PHE A 176 -0.73 -12.74 7.14
C PHE A 176 0.26 -13.89 7.25
N THR A 177 0.81 -14.09 8.44
CA THR A 177 1.85 -15.09 8.68
C THR A 177 1.33 -16.51 8.45
N HIS A 178 0.13 -16.84 8.94
CA HIS A 178 -0.38 -18.21 8.90
C HIS A 178 -1.16 -18.57 7.63
N MET A 179 -1.79 -17.61 6.95
CA MET A 179 -2.63 -17.92 5.78
C MET A 179 -2.06 -17.43 4.46
N ILE A 180 -1.33 -16.32 4.45
CA ILE A 180 -0.98 -15.62 3.20
C ILE A 180 0.51 -15.82 2.88
N ASN A 181 1.40 -15.58 3.85
CA ASN A 181 2.85 -15.57 3.67
C ASN A 181 3.48 -16.97 3.52
N LEU A 182 2.74 -18.04 3.87
CA LEU A 182 3.17 -19.43 3.65
C LEU A 182 2.86 -19.92 2.22
N LYS A 183 2.08 -19.14 1.45
CA LYS A 183 1.68 -19.50 0.09
C LYS A 183 2.57 -18.79 -0.92
N THR A 184 3.01 -19.53 -1.94
CA THR A 184 3.55 -18.90 -3.16
C THR A 184 2.45 -18.07 -3.84
N PRO A 185 2.78 -17.06 -4.69
CA PRO A 185 1.78 -16.26 -5.38
C PRO A 185 0.71 -17.10 -6.09
N GLY A 186 1.12 -18.15 -6.83
CA GLY A 186 0.16 -19.06 -7.48
C GLY A 186 -0.70 -19.87 -6.51
N ALA A 187 -0.21 -20.22 -5.32
CA ALA A 187 -1.00 -20.91 -4.31
C ALA A 187 -2.00 -19.97 -3.61
N LEU A 188 -1.64 -18.70 -3.42
CA LEU A 188 -2.54 -17.67 -2.91
C LEU A 188 -3.69 -17.42 -3.90
N SER A 189 -3.37 -17.23 -5.17
CA SER A 189 -4.35 -17.01 -6.24
C SER A 189 -5.40 -18.14 -6.30
N LYS A 190 -4.94 -19.40 -6.26
CA LYS A 190 -5.84 -20.58 -6.21
C LYS A 190 -6.70 -20.59 -4.95
N HIS A 191 -6.13 -20.22 -3.80
CA HIS A 191 -6.84 -20.19 -2.54
C HIS A 191 -7.95 -19.12 -2.55
N VAL A 192 -7.63 -17.90 -2.93
CA VAL A 192 -8.59 -16.78 -3.04
C VAL A 192 -9.68 -17.11 -4.06
N SER A 193 -9.30 -17.62 -5.25
CA SER A 193 -10.26 -18.05 -6.27
C SER A 193 -11.21 -19.14 -5.75
N GLY A 194 -10.69 -20.06 -4.93
CA GLY A 194 -11.49 -21.09 -4.27
C GLY A 194 -12.52 -20.51 -3.30
N LEU A 195 -12.13 -19.53 -2.48
CA LEU A 195 -13.04 -18.83 -1.57
C LEU A 195 -14.10 -18.02 -2.33
N LEU A 196 -13.70 -17.26 -3.34
CA LEU A 196 -14.62 -16.45 -4.16
C LEU A 196 -15.62 -17.31 -4.93
N ARG A 197 -15.20 -18.46 -5.43
CA ARG A 197 -16.10 -19.43 -6.09
C ARG A 197 -17.16 -19.96 -5.12
N LYS A 198 -16.80 -20.22 -3.86
CA LYS A 198 -17.78 -20.58 -2.82
C LYS A 198 -18.81 -19.47 -2.62
N LEU A 199 -18.44 -18.20 -2.82
CA LEU A 199 -19.32 -17.03 -2.73
C LEU A 199 -20.10 -16.72 -4.03
N GLY A 200 -19.87 -17.41 -5.13
CA GLY A 200 -20.61 -17.20 -6.41
C GLY A 200 -19.84 -16.47 -7.48
N ILE A 201 -18.61 -16.08 -7.18
CA ILE A 201 -17.78 -15.31 -8.09
C ILE A 201 -16.87 -16.28 -8.84
N LYS A 202 -17.27 -16.64 -10.06
CA LYS A 202 -16.56 -17.65 -10.88
C LYS A 202 -15.32 -17.08 -11.59
N ASN A 203 -15.38 -15.81 -12.01
CA ASN A 203 -14.31 -15.12 -12.72
C ASN A 203 -13.96 -13.84 -11.98
N SER A 204 -13.08 -13.93 -10.98
CA SER A 204 -12.79 -12.79 -10.12
C SER A 204 -12.05 -11.66 -10.85
N ASN A 205 -11.28 -11.95 -11.90
CA ASN A 205 -10.43 -10.97 -12.59
C ASN A 205 -9.63 -10.06 -11.62
N LEU A 206 -9.35 -10.55 -10.41
CA LEU A 206 -8.62 -9.82 -9.38
C LEU A 206 -7.19 -9.63 -9.85
N ALA A 207 -6.68 -8.41 -9.72
CA ALA A 207 -5.28 -8.19 -9.98
C ALA A 207 -4.44 -8.91 -8.91
N PRO A 208 -3.23 -9.43 -9.22
CA PRO A 208 -2.38 -10.10 -8.23
C PRO A 208 -2.14 -9.30 -6.94
N ILE A 209 -2.05 -7.96 -7.06
CA ILE A 209 -1.91 -7.04 -5.92
C ILE A 209 -3.13 -6.99 -4.99
N GLU A 210 -4.31 -7.34 -5.50
CA GLU A 210 -5.58 -7.34 -4.77
C GLU A 210 -5.85 -8.68 -4.06
N GLU A 211 -5.14 -9.75 -4.41
CA GLU A 211 -5.36 -11.09 -3.83
C GLU A 211 -5.10 -11.14 -2.33
N ARG A 212 -4.09 -10.43 -1.83
CA ARG A 212 -3.76 -10.38 -0.40
C ARG A 212 -4.77 -9.59 0.42
N PRO A 213 -5.11 -8.33 0.06
CA PRO A 213 -6.20 -7.61 0.71
C PRO A 213 -7.50 -8.42 0.72
N MET A 214 -7.83 -9.07 -0.41
CA MET A 214 -9.01 -9.95 -0.49
C MET A 214 -8.91 -11.14 0.45
N ALA A 215 -7.81 -11.88 0.46
CA ALA A 215 -7.61 -13.01 1.37
C ALA A 215 -7.76 -12.60 2.84
N LEU A 216 -7.19 -11.45 3.21
CA LEU A 216 -7.30 -10.92 4.56
C LEU A 216 -8.73 -10.51 4.90
N PHE A 217 -9.40 -9.78 4.01
CA PHE A 217 -10.80 -9.40 4.15
C PHE A 217 -11.70 -10.62 4.39
N LEU A 218 -11.52 -11.69 3.60
CA LEU A 218 -12.27 -12.93 3.74
C LEU A 218 -12.00 -13.63 5.08
N ALA A 219 -10.76 -13.60 5.56
CA ALA A 219 -10.40 -14.22 6.83
C ALA A 219 -10.86 -13.42 8.06
N LEU A 220 -11.01 -12.10 7.95
CA LEU A 220 -11.57 -11.29 9.03
C LEU A 220 -13.01 -11.68 9.37
N LYS A 221 -13.75 -12.29 8.44
CA LYS A 221 -15.06 -12.86 8.75
C LYS A 221 -14.98 -13.95 9.82
N GLU A 222 -13.91 -14.73 9.82
CA GLU A 222 -13.76 -15.90 10.70
C GLU A 222 -12.99 -15.57 11.98
N SER A 223 -12.05 -14.64 11.92
CA SER A 223 -11.07 -14.39 13.00
C SER A 223 -10.88 -12.90 13.33
N GLY A 224 -11.74 -12.02 12.81
CA GLY A 224 -11.71 -10.59 13.11
C GLY A 224 -12.27 -10.27 14.50
N SER A 225 -12.05 -9.03 14.93
CA SER A 225 -12.81 -8.45 16.04
C SER A 225 -14.30 -8.34 15.70
N PRO A 226 -15.21 -8.21 16.69
CA PRO A 226 -16.64 -8.06 16.43
C PRO A 226 -16.97 -6.92 15.45
N ALA A 227 -16.25 -5.79 15.52
CA ALA A 227 -16.44 -4.66 14.61
C ALA A 227 -16.01 -4.99 13.17
N GLN A 228 -14.90 -5.72 13.01
CA GLN A 228 -14.42 -6.18 11.69
C GLN A 228 -15.37 -7.20 11.08
N ILE A 229 -15.85 -8.16 11.88
CA ILE A 229 -16.82 -9.16 11.42
C ILE A 229 -18.10 -8.46 10.95
N ALA A 230 -18.66 -7.55 11.75
CA ALA A 230 -19.86 -6.80 11.38
C ALA A 230 -19.69 -5.96 10.11
N TYR A 231 -18.51 -5.36 9.91
CA TYR A 231 -18.18 -4.65 8.68
C TYR A 231 -18.16 -5.60 7.47
N VAL A 232 -17.46 -6.73 7.57
CA VAL A 232 -17.35 -7.73 6.50
C VAL A 232 -18.73 -8.26 6.12
N GLU A 233 -19.58 -8.53 7.11
CA GLU A 233 -20.97 -8.96 6.88
C GLU A 233 -21.80 -7.90 6.15
N ALA A 234 -21.69 -6.63 6.54
CA ALA A 234 -22.40 -5.55 5.86
C ALA A 234 -21.95 -5.41 4.39
N VAL A 235 -20.65 -5.54 4.13
CA VAL A 235 -20.10 -5.54 2.76
C VAL A 235 -20.64 -6.72 1.95
N PHE A 236 -20.71 -7.91 2.54
CA PHE A 236 -21.32 -9.07 1.87
C PHE A 236 -22.81 -8.86 1.60
N GLU A 237 -23.55 -8.30 2.55
CA GLU A 237 -24.96 -8.01 2.39
C GLU A 237 -25.25 -7.06 1.22
N LEU A 238 -24.44 -5.99 1.09
CA LEU A 238 -24.51 -5.04 -0.02
C LEU A 238 -24.18 -5.70 -1.37
N SER A 239 -23.38 -6.76 -1.35
CA SER A 239 -22.87 -7.42 -2.56
C SER A 239 -23.75 -8.58 -3.04
N LEU A 240 -24.86 -8.85 -2.36
CA LEU A 240 -25.76 -9.96 -2.67
C LEU A 240 -26.47 -9.76 -4.01
N THR A 241 -26.50 -10.81 -4.83
CA THR A 241 -27.12 -10.78 -6.17
C THR A 241 -28.28 -11.76 -6.32
N SER A 242 -28.26 -12.89 -5.62
CA SER A 242 -29.25 -13.96 -5.78
C SER A 242 -29.13 -14.99 -4.65
N VAL A 243 -30.12 -15.88 -4.53
CA VAL A 243 -30.07 -17.06 -3.66
C VAL A 243 -29.88 -18.31 -4.54
N ARG A 244 -28.92 -19.16 -4.18
CA ARG A 244 -28.63 -20.42 -4.83
C ARG A 244 -29.67 -21.48 -4.47
N LYS A 245 -29.72 -22.54 -5.29
CA LYS A 245 -30.63 -23.69 -5.10
C LYS A 245 -30.45 -24.42 -3.77
N ASN A 246 -29.27 -24.32 -3.14
CA ASN A 246 -28.99 -24.92 -1.83
C ASN A 246 -29.28 -23.98 -0.64
N GLY A 247 -29.87 -22.80 -0.88
CA GLY A 247 -30.16 -21.80 0.15
C GLY A 247 -29.02 -20.81 0.43
N ASP A 248 -27.82 -21.03 -0.12
CA ASP A 248 -26.70 -20.10 0.03
C ASP A 248 -26.92 -18.83 -0.80
N GLN A 249 -26.43 -17.68 -0.34
CA GLN A 249 -26.53 -16.44 -1.09
C GLN A 249 -25.29 -16.21 -1.98
N GLU A 250 -25.49 -15.70 -3.20
CA GLU A 250 -24.41 -15.29 -4.09
C GLU A 250 -24.03 -13.84 -3.84
N VAL A 251 -22.73 -13.60 -3.72
CA VAL A 251 -22.11 -12.31 -3.44
C VAL A 251 -21.50 -11.75 -4.74
N GLY A 252 -22.25 -11.77 -5.84
CA GLY A 252 -21.75 -11.53 -7.20
C GLY A 252 -21.10 -10.16 -7.40
N ASN A 253 -21.54 -9.15 -6.66
CA ASN A 253 -21.09 -7.77 -6.84
C ASN A 253 -19.93 -7.36 -5.92
N LEU A 254 -19.34 -8.31 -5.15
CA LEU A 254 -18.26 -8.02 -4.21
C LEU A 254 -17.08 -7.29 -4.87
N LEU A 255 -16.80 -7.62 -6.13
CA LEU A 255 -15.65 -7.08 -6.87
C LEU A 255 -15.97 -5.80 -7.65
N GLU A 256 -17.23 -5.36 -7.67
CA GLU A 256 -17.66 -4.13 -8.34
C GLU A 256 -17.33 -2.88 -7.50
N HIS A 257 -17.36 -3.04 -6.18
CA HIS A 257 -16.90 -2.03 -5.23
C HIS A 257 -15.57 -2.46 -4.58
N ARG A 258 -14.91 -1.50 -3.93
CA ARG A 258 -13.59 -1.68 -3.30
C ARG A 258 -13.65 -1.58 -1.77
N LEU A 259 -14.83 -1.75 -1.17
CA LEU A 259 -15.03 -1.65 0.28
C LEU A 259 -14.26 -2.71 1.07
N TRP A 260 -13.93 -3.84 0.43
CA TRP A 260 -13.08 -4.89 0.97
C TRP A 260 -11.58 -4.53 0.99
N ASN A 261 -11.16 -3.52 0.22
CA ASN A 261 -9.77 -3.07 0.11
C ASN A 261 -9.55 -1.76 0.87
N ASN A 262 -9.97 -1.72 2.14
CA ASN A 262 -9.80 -0.56 3.01
C ASN A 262 -8.72 -0.85 4.07
N GLN A 263 -7.68 -0.04 4.14
CA GLN A 263 -6.62 -0.21 5.13
C GLN A 263 -7.11 -0.06 6.57
N ASP A 264 -8.05 0.85 6.82
CA ASP A 264 -8.59 1.10 8.17
C ASP A 264 -9.26 -0.14 8.74
N LEU A 265 -9.76 -1.05 7.89
CA LEU A 265 -10.28 -2.35 8.29
C LEU A 265 -9.29 -3.17 9.12
N PHE A 266 -7.99 -3.02 8.85
CA PHE A 266 -6.96 -3.88 9.43
C PHE A 266 -6.29 -3.25 10.65
N ASP A 267 -6.22 -1.93 10.71
CA ASP A 267 -5.40 -1.20 11.67
C ASP A 267 -6.20 -0.27 12.59
N ASN A 268 -7.45 0.07 12.24
CA ASN A 268 -8.24 1.04 13.00
C ASN A 268 -9.73 0.65 13.13
N ASN A 269 -10.09 0.08 14.28
CA ASN A 269 -11.46 -0.36 14.57
C ASN A 269 -12.43 0.78 14.93
N GLU A 270 -11.93 1.99 15.19
CA GLU A 270 -12.75 3.10 15.72
C GLU A 270 -13.82 3.55 14.73
N PHE A 271 -13.48 3.56 13.44
CA PHE A 271 -14.40 4.04 12.40
C PHE A 271 -15.33 2.93 11.86
N LEU A 272 -15.01 1.65 12.11
CA LEU A 272 -15.76 0.52 11.56
C LEU A 272 -17.25 0.51 11.92
N PRO A 273 -17.68 0.88 13.14
CA PRO A 273 -19.11 0.92 13.46
C PRO A 273 -19.91 1.88 12.57
N GLU A 274 -19.42 3.11 12.37
CA GLU A 274 -20.13 4.11 11.54
C GLU A 274 -20.11 3.73 10.06
N TRP A 275 -18.98 3.19 9.57
CA TRP A 275 -18.89 2.64 8.23
C TRP A 275 -19.88 1.47 8.03
N THR A 276 -19.95 0.56 8.98
CA THR A 276 -20.88 -0.58 8.95
C THR A 276 -22.33 -0.10 8.87
N LYS A 277 -22.69 0.90 9.68
CA LYS A 277 -24.02 1.51 9.66
C LYS A 277 -24.34 2.09 8.28
N LEU A 278 -23.42 2.88 7.72
CA LEU A 278 -23.57 3.47 6.40
C LEU A 278 -23.74 2.41 5.29
N ILE A 279 -22.93 1.34 5.30
CA ILE A 279 -23.04 0.24 4.33
C ILE A 279 -24.42 -0.43 4.42
N LYS A 280 -24.95 -0.65 5.64
CA LYS A 280 -26.28 -1.23 5.85
C LYS A 280 -27.41 -0.31 5.36
N GLU A 281 -27.26 1.01 5.56
CA GLU A 281 -28.20 1.99 5.00
C GLU A 281 -28.21 1.95 3.47
N VAL A 282 -27.04 1.88 2.84
CA VAL A 282 -26.91 1.74 1.39
C VAL A 282 -27.52 0.44 0.89
N SER A 283 -27.22 -0.70 1.53
CA SER A 283 -27.82 -2.00 1.21
C SER A 283 -29.35 -1.94 1.28
N THR A 284 -29.88 -1.33 2.33
CA THR A 284 -31.33 -1.17 2.52
C THR A 284 -31.94 -0.28 1.44
N TYR A 285 -31.29 0.83 1.12
CA TYR A 285 -31.75 1.76 0.08
C TYR A 285 -31.71 1.11 -1.31
N GLN A 286 -30.63 0.39 -1.63
CA GLN A 286 -30.47 -0.35 -2.88
C GLN A 286 -31.58 -1.38 -3.05
N LYS A 287 -31.90 -2.17 -2.01
CA LYS A 287 -32.98 -3.16 -2.04
C LYS A 287 -34.35 -2.53 -2.31
N LYS A 288 -34.61 -1.33 -1.78
CA LYS A 288 -35.87 -0.59 -1.97
C LYS A 288 -35.97 0.07 -3.35
N SER A 289 -34.92 0.78 -3.76
CA SER A 289 -34.90 1.56 -5.01
C SER A 289 -34.59 0.73 -6.25
N LYS A 290 -33.93 -0.42 -6.08
CA LYS A 290 -33.33 -1.24 -7.15
C LYS A 290 -32.30 -0.47 -7.99
N HIS A 291 -31.74 0.62 -7.46
CA HIS A 291 -30.64 1.35 -8.07
C HIS A 291 -29.35 0.50 -8.08
N SER A 292 -28.38 0.90 -8.91
CA SER A 292 -27.03 0.34 -8.82
C SER A 292 -26.40 0.62 -7.46
N ILE A 293 -25.40 -0.17 -7.06
CA ILE A 293 -24.65 0.06 -5.81
C ILE A 293 -24.08 1.48 -5.79
N GLU A 294 -23.42 1.89 -6.88
CA GLU A 294 -22.85 3.23 -7.04
C GLU A 294 -23.91 4.33 -6.82
N LYS A 295 -25.06 4.22 -7.46
CA LYS A 295 -26.13 5.21 -7.33
C LYS A 295 -26.74 5.23 -5.93
N SER A 296 -26.90 4.06 -5.32
CA SER A 296 -27.40 3.93 -3.95
C SER A 296 -26.45 4.57 -2.93
N TRP A 297 -25.14 4.44 -3.14
CA TRP A 297 -24.12 5.12 -2.33
C TRP A 297 -24.20 6.64 -2.47
N GLU A 298 -24.29 7.15 -3.69
CA GLU A 298 -24.44 8.59 -3.96
C GLU A 298 -25.71 9.14 -3.29
N ASP A 299 -26.85 8.46 -3.44
CA ASP A 299 -28.14 8.90 -2.90
C ASP A 299 -28.11 8.98 -1.37
N VAL A 300 -27.64 7.91 -0.70
CA VAL A 300 -27.57 7.88 0.77
C VAL A 300 -26.60 8.94 1.31
N LEU A 301 -25.45 9.13 0.66
CA LEU A 301 -24.50 10.16 1.08
C LEU A 301 -25.04 11.57 0.83
N THR A 302 -25.80 11.79 -0.25
CA THR A 302 -26.47 13.07 -0.53
C THR A 302 -27.53 13.37 0.53
N ILE A 303 -28.35 12.37 0.90
CA ILE A 303 -29.34 12.48 1.98
C ILE A 303 -28.65 12.83 3.31
N ARG A 304 -27.51 12.19 3.62
CA ARG A 304 -26.74 12.48 4.85
C ARG A 304 -26.05 13.84 4.82
N ALA A 305 -25.65 14.34 3.64
CA ALA A 305 -25.10 15.68 3.49
C ALA A 305 -26.18 16.75 3.72
N GLY A 306 -27.42 16.49 3.30
CA GLY A 306 -28.52 17.45 3.43
C GLY A 306 -28.19 18.76 2.72
N GLU A 307 -28.40 19.88 3.41
CA GLU A 307 -28.10 21.24 2.90
C GLU A 307 -26.66 21.70 3.20
N ASP A 308 -25.82 20.85 3.78
CA ASP A 308 -24.43 21.17 4.12
C ASP A 308 -23.56 21.19 2.85
N THR A 309 -23.28 22.40 2.36
CA THR A 309 -22.51 22.64 1.14
C THR A 309 -21.09 22.07 1.19
N ASP A 310 -20.47 22.06 2.37
CA ASP A 310 -19.11 21.55 2.54
C ASP A 310 -19.07 20.02 2.48
N LYS A 311 -20.05 19.35 3.10
CA LYS A 311 -20.19 17.89 2.98
C LYS A 311 -20.53 17.48 1.56
N TYR A 312 -21.39 18.22 0.88
CA TYR A 312 -21.74 17.96 -0.52
C TYR A 312 -20.53 18.12 -1.45
N ALA A 313 -19.74 19.19 -1.30
CA ALA A 313 -18.51 19.37 -2.06
C ALA A 313 -17.49 18.24 -1.82
N LYS A 314 -17.33 17.78 -0.57
CA LYS A 314 -16.49 16.62 -0.23
C LYS A 314 -16.99 15.32 -0.85
N LEU A 315 -18.31 15.10 -0.88
CA LEU A 315 -18.92 13.94 -1.52
C LEU A 315 -18.60 13.91 -3.02
N GLN A 316 -18.82 15.03 -3.71
CA GLN A 316 -18.53 15.14 -5.15
C GLN A 316 -17.05 14.87 -5.46
N ALA A 317 -16.15 15.35 -4.61
CA ALA A 317 -14.72 15.07 -4.74
C ALA A 317 -14.38 13.58 -4.54
N LEU A 318 -15.06 12.88 -3.63
CA LEU A 318 -14.87 11.44 -3.40
C LEU A 318 -15.41 10.58 -4.55
N LEU A 319 -16.59 10.91 -5.06
CA LEU A 319 -17.21 10.22 -6.20
C LEU A 319 -16.32 10.33 -7.45
N LYS A 320 -15.82 11.55 -7.74
CA LYS A 320 -14.91 11.79 -8.87
C LYS A 320 -13.62 10.97 -8.81
N LYS A 321 -13.14 10.62 -7.61
CA LYS A 321 -11.92 9.84 -7.41
C LYS A 321 -12.11 8.32 -7.54
N GLY A 322 -13.36 7.83 -7.59
CA GLY A 322 -13.63 6.40 -7.70
C GLY A 322 -13.06 5.58 -6.52
N CYS A 323 -13.02 6.16 -5.31
CA CYS A 323 -12.36 5.51 -4.17
C CYS A 323 -13.09 4.24 -3.69
N PHE A 324 -14.41 4.17 -3.90
CA PHE A 324 -15.27 3.10 -3.37
C PHE A 324 -15.79 2.16 -4.45
N MET A 325 -15.76 2.59 -5.72
CA MET A 325 -16.24 1.85 -6.87
C MET A 325 -15.08 1.61 -7.83
N LYS A 326 -15.11 0.51 -8.57
CA LYS A 326 -14.11 0.31 -9.62
C LYS A 326 -14.20 1.48 -10.63
N PRO A 327 -13.09 2.15 -10.98
CA PRO A 327 -13.09 3.09 -12.10
C PRO A 327 -13.57 2.37 -13.36
N LYS A 328 -14.51 2.97 -14.10
CA LYS A 328 -14.97 2.44 -15.39
C LYS A 328 -13.87 2.53 -16.43
#